data_AF-F6PQJ9-F1
#
_entry.id   AF-F6PQJ9-F1
#
_cell.length_a   1.000
_cell.length_b   1.000
_cell.length_c   1.000
_cell.angle_alpha   90.00
_cell.angle_beta   90.00
_cell.angle_gamma   90.00
#
_symmetry.space_group_name_H-M   'P 1'
#
loop_
_entity.id
_entity.type
_entity.pdbx_description
1 polymer ?
#
loop_
_entity_poly.entity_id
_entity_poly.type
_entity_poly.pdbx_seq_one_letter_code
_entity_poly.pdbx_strand_id
1 'polypeptide(L)'
;MALSNTTASKDIKQMKMKSRKKHFQKQKQKLFRANEPFISVFMWGVNHTIKELSCMRMPLMLMPDDFKAYSKVKVDNHIFNKENLPSHFKLKEYCPLVFRRLRERFGIADKDYVSSLCVNQPFRVDDKGRSGSRFLHSFDHKYVIKTLNGEDIAEMHGLLPKYHQ
;
A
#
# COMPACT_ATOMS: atom_id res chain seq x y z
N MET A 1 72.01 11.05 37.86
CA MET A 1 72.22 10.69 36.44
C MET A 1 71.27 9.57 36.07
N ALA A 2 70.51 9.80 34.99
CA ALA A 2 69.70 8.92 34.13
C ALA A 2 69.19 7.54 34.61
N LEU A 3 67.85 7.47 34.75
CA LEU A 3 66.87 6.58 34.06
C LEU A 3 67.30 5.19 33.55
N SER A 4 66.51 4.16 33.88
CA SER A 4 65.90 3.26 32.87
C SER A 4 64.81 2.36 33.46
N ASN A 5 63.56 2.84 33.44
CA ASN A 5 62.37 1.99 33.51
C ASN A 5 62.06 1.49 32.09
N THR A 6 62.19 0.18 31.85
CA THR A 6 61.77 -0.45 30.60
C THR A 6 60.26 -0.73 30.65
N THR A 7 59.45 0.23 30.23
CA THR A 7 58.03 -0.02 29.92
C THR A 7 57.92 -0.52 28.48
N ALA A 8 57.62 -1.81 28.30
CA ALA A 8 57.23 -2.37 27.01
C ALA A 8 55.90 -1.74 26.56
N SER A 9 55.97 -0.79 25.63
CA SER A 9 54.80 -0.20 24.99
C SER A 9 54.19 -1.23 24.04
N LYS A 10 52.99 -1.73 24.35
CA LYS A 10 52.19 -2.52 23.40
C LYS A 10 51.51 -1.57 22.43
N ASP A 11 52.02 -1.48 21.22
CA ASP A 11 51.36 -0.79 20.11
C ASP A 11 50.04 -1.48 19.76
N ILE A 12 48.92 -0.95 20.25
CA ILE A 12 47.59 -1.32 19.80
C ILE A 12 47.35 -0.64 18.44
N LYS A 13 47.64 -1.36 17.35
CA LYS A 13 47.23 -0.95 16.01
C LYS A 13 45.70 -0.85 15.95
N GLN A 14 45.17 0.37 15.91
CA GLN A 14 43.76 0.64 15.57
C GLN A 14 43.44 0.06 14.19
N MET A 15 42.64 -1.01 14.14
CA MET A 15 42.01 -1.46 12.92
C MET A 15 40.95 -0.44 12.49
N LYS A 16 41.28 0.41 11.51
CA LYS A 16 40.30 1.22 10.79
C LYS A 16 39.30 0.29 10.09
N MET A 17 38.10 0.16 10.63
CA MET A 17 36.97 -0.43 9.89
C MET A 17 36.66 0.46 8.70
N LYS A 18 37.11 0.06 7.51
CA LYS A 18 36.62 0.64 6.25
C LYS A 18 35.12 0.34 6.18
N SER A 19 34.29 1.37 6.32
CA SER A 19 32.86 1.23 6.05
C SER A 19 32.72 0.82 4.59
N ARG A 20 32.38 -0.45 4.34
CA ARG A 20 31.93 -0.86 3.01
C ARG A 20 30.68 -0.03 2.72
N LYS A 21 30.78 0.95 1.82
CA LYS A 21 29.61 1.60 1.24
C LYS A 21 28.82 0.49 0.58
N LYS A 22 27.80 -0.02 1.28
CA LYS A 22 26.89 -1.03 0.74
C LYS A 22 26.25 -0.38 -0.47
N HIS A 23 26.56 -0.90 -1.65
CA HIS A 23 25.85 -0.54 -2.86
C HIS A 23 24.48 -1.19 -2.74
N PHE A 24 23.56 -0.51 -2.06
CA PHE A 24 22.16 -0.87 -2.13
C PHE A 24 21.77 -0.65 -3.58
N GLN A 25 21.53 -1.74 -4.32
CA GLN A 25 20.77 -1.62 -5.55
C GLN A 25 19.49 -0.89 -5.16
N LYS A 26 19.29 0.31 -5.70
CA LYS A 26 18.01 1.01 -5.61
C LYS A 26 17.00 0.07 -6.27
N GLN A 27 16.27 -0.69 -5.46
CA GLN A 27 15.14 -1.44 -5.95
C GLN A 27 14.25 -0.43 -6.64
N LYS A 28 14.02 -0.57 -7.95
CA LYS A 28 13.11 0.28 -8.74
C LYS A 28 11.65 -0.01 -8.34
N GLN A 29 11.35 0.01 -7.05
CA GLN A 29 9.98 -0.06 -6.58
C GLN A 29 9.31 1.27 -6.93
N LYS A 30 8.10 1.20 -7.50
CA LYS A 30 7.22 2.37 -7.60
C LYS A 30 7.07 2.96 -6.21
N LEU A 31 7.44 4.23 -6.07
CA LEU A 31 7.32 4.95 -4.81
C LEU A 31 5.89 5.48 -4.70
N PHE A 32 5.09 4.91 -3.80
CA PHE A 32 3.72 5.36 -3.55
C PHE A 32 3.71 6.55 -2.59
N ARG A 33 4.29 7.66 -3.04
CA ARG A 33 4.41 8.89 -2.26
C ARG A 33 3.27 9.85 -2.58
N ALA A 34 2.58 10.30 -1.55
CA ALA A 34 1.53 11.31 -1.63
C ALA A 34 1.72 12.34 -0.52
N ASN A 35 0.97 13.44 -0.59
CA ASN A 35 1.01 14.51 0.39
C ASN A 35 0.45 14.09 1.76
N GLU A 36 -0.42 13.07 1.78
CA GLU A 36 -0.98 12.50 3.00
C GLU A 36 -0.61 11.02 3.16
N PRO A 37 -0.20 10.57 4.36
CA PRO A 37 0.09 9.17 4.65
C PRO A 37 -1.02 8.19 4.26
N PHE A 38 -2.28 8.61 4.45
CA PHE A 38 -3.45 7.83 4.09
C PHE A 38 -3.49 7.51 2.59
N ILE A 39 -3.20 8.50 1.74
CA ILE A 39 -3.21 8.35 0.28
C ILE A 39 -2.05 7.45 -0.17
N SER A 40 -0.87 7.60 0.44
CA SER A 40 0.27 6.70 0.19
C SER A 40 -0.07 5.24 0.49
N VAL A 41 -0.70 4.97 1.64
CA VAL A 41 -1.13 3.62 2.02
C VAL A 41 -2.23 3.11 1.09
N PHE A 42 -3.17 3.96 0.69
CA PHE A 42 -4.22 3.62 -0.29
C PHE A 42 -3.61 3.18 -1.63
N MET A 43 -2.73 3.99 -2.22
CA MET A 43 -2.07 3.68 -3.50
C MET A 43 -1.23 2.40 -3.41
N TRP A 44 -0.46 2.24 -2.32
CA TRP A 44 0.29 1.01 -2.08
C TRP A 44 -0.65 -0.20 -1.98
N GLY A 45 -1.76 -0.05 -1.26
CA GLY A 45 -2.75 -1.10 -1.02
C GLY A 45 -3.43 -1.56 -2.29
N VAL A 46 -3.92 -0.63 -3.12
CA VAL A 46 -4.51 -0.95 -4.44
C VAL A 46 -3.50 -1.71 -5.29
N ASN A 47 -2.26 -1.22 -5.41
CA ASN A 47 -1.25 -1.92 -6.19
C ASN A 47 -0.89 -3.30 -5.59
N HIS A 48 -0.90 -3.46 -4.27
CA HIS A 48 -0.60 -4.74 -3.62
C HIS A 48 -1.70 -5.75 -3.91
N THR A 49 -2.95 -5.38 -3.62
CA THR A 49 -4.16 -6.16 -3.91
C THR A 49 -4.21 -6.64 -5.35
N ILE A 50 -4.00 -5.76 -6.33
CA ILE A 50 -4.09 -6.14 -7.75
C ILE A 50 -2.99 -7.14 -8.13
N LYS A 51 -1.79 -7.01 -7.54
CA LYS A 51 -0.71 -7.98 -7.75
C LYS A 51 -1.03 -9.33 -7.12
N GLU A 52 -1.54 -9.36 -5.90
CA GLU A 52 -1.97 -10.60 -5.24
C GLU A 52 -3.12 -11.26 -6.02
N LEU A 53 -4.10 -10.49 -6.49
CA LEU A 53 -5.19 -11.00 -7.32
C LEU A 53 -4.70 -11.55 -8.66
N SER A 54 -3.66 -10.95 -9.26
CA SER A 54 -3.14 -11.38 -10.57
C SER A 54 -2.55 -12.79 -10.56
N CYS A 55 -2.09 -13.29 -9.41
CA CYS A 55 -1.60 -14.67 -9.29
C CYS A 55 -2.72 -15.69 -9.03
N MET A 56 -3.93 -15.21 -8.70
CA MET A 56 -5.09 -16.06 -8.49
C MET A 56 -5.86 -16.27 -9.81
N ARG A 57 -6.21 -17.52 -10.09
CA ARG A 57 -7.09 -17.85 -11.22
C ARG A 57 -8.50 -17.35 -10.93
N MET A 58 -9.11 -16.69 -11.92
CA MET A 58 -10.51 -16.28 -11.81
C MET A 58 -11.41 -17.53 -11.85
N PRO A 59 -12.24 -17.81 -10.81
CA PRO A 59 -13.18 -18.93 -10.84
C PRO A 59 -14.27 -18.70 -11.89
N LEU A 60 -15.00 -19.74 -12.32
CA LEU A 60 -16.11 -19.53 -13.28
C LEU A 60 -17.31 -18.85 -12.61
N MET A 61 -17.60 -19.25 -11.37
CA MET A 61 -18.69 -18.72 -10.54
C MET A 61 -18.15 -18.24 -9.19
N LEU A 62 -18.77 -17.21 -8.63
CA LEU A 62 -18.49 -16.75 -7.27
C LEU A 62 -19.33 -17.56 -6.27
N MET A 63 -18.71 -17.97 -5.17
CA MET A 63 -19.36 -18.68 -4.07
C MET A 63 -19.94 -17.68 -3.05
N PRO A 64 -20.95 -18.06 -2.26
CA PRO A 64 -21.50 -17.19 -1.21
C PRO A 64 -20.44 -16.64 -0.24
N ASP A 65 -19.38 -17.40 0.02
CA ASP A 65 -18.28 -16.99 0.90
C ASP A 65 -17.43 -15.88 0.30
N ASP A 66 -17.36 -15.73 -1.03
CA ASP A 66 -16.62 -14.65 -1.69
C ASP A 66 -17.18 -13.27 -1.33
N PHE A 67 -18.48 -13.19 -1.02
CA PHE A 67 -19.17 -11.97 -0.59
C PHE A 67 -18.95 -11.61 0.89
N LYS A 68 -18.30 -12.50 1.64
CA LYS A 68 -17.89 -12.30 3.05
C LYS A 68 -16.37 -12.32 3.22
N ALA A 69 -15.64 -12.72 2.18
CA ALA A 69 -14.19 -12.83 2.18
C ALA A 69 -13.52 -11.47 2.40
N TYR A 70 -12.33 -11.49 2.99
CA TYR A 70 -11.48 -10.32 3.08
C TYR A 70 -10.00 -10.74 3.07
N SER A 71 -9.14 -9.86 2.57
CA SER A 71 -7.69 -9.96 2.74
C SER A 71 -7.22 -8.90 3.73
N LYS A 72 -6.28 -9.25 4.61
CA LYS A 72 -5.72 -8.31 5.59
C LYS A 72 -4.21 -8.38 5.58
N VAL A 73 -3.59 -7.21 5.48
CA VAL A 73 -2.14 -7.07 5.46
C VAL A 73 -1.73 -6.11 6.55
N LYS A 74 -0.73 -6.50 7.34
CA LYS A 74 -0.09 -5.66 8.34
C LYS A 74 1.34 -5.42 7.91
N VAL A 75 1.72 -4.16 7.77
CA VAL A 75 3.09 -3.77 7.41
C VAL A 75 3.74 -3.14 8.62
N ASP A 76 4.86 -3.71 9.04
CA ASP A 76 5.71 -3.24 10.14
C ASP A 76 7.14 -3.07 9.60
N ASN A 77 7.45 -1.88 9.08
CA ASN A 77 8.75 -1.54 8.49
C ASN A 77 9.68 -0.90 9.52
N HIS A 78 10.74 -1.63 9.91
CA HIS A 78 11.81 -1.07 10.74
C HIS A 78 12.89 -0.38 9.87
N ILE A 79 12.93 0.96 9.91
CA ILE A 79 13.99 1.80 9.28
C ILE A 79 14.03 1.69 7.73
N PHE A 80 13.00 1.12 7.10
CA PHE A 80 12.89 0.97 5.64
C PHE A 80 11.77 1.84 5.07
N ASN A 81 12.03 2.54 3.96
CA ASN A 81 11.04 3.28 3.15
C ASN A 81 10.21 4.38 3.87
N LYS A 82 10.74 4.97 4.95
CA LYS A 82 10.04 5.99 5.76
C LYS A 82 9.59 7.22 4.99
N GLU A 83 10.32 7.59 3.93
CA GLU A 83 10.02 8.78 3.11
C GLU A 83 8.77 8.61 2.23
N ASN A 84 8.33 7.37 1.98
CA ASN A 84 7.23 7.10 1.05
C ASN A 84 6.02 6.44 1.71
N LEU A 85 6.21 5.65 2.77
CA LEU A 85 5.14 4.97 3.49
C LEU A 85 5.33 5.07 5.01
N PRO A 86 4.23 5.11 5.78
CA PRO A 86 4.29 4.96 7.24
C PRO A 86 4.99 3.67 7.63
N SER A 87 5.69 3.70 8.78
CA SER A 87 6.37 2.50 9.30
C SER A 87 5.39 1.41 9.74
N HIS A 88 4.19 1.78 10.19
CA HIS A 88 3.18 0.84 10.68
C HIS A 88 1.83 1.19 10.08
N PHE A 89 1.24 0.25 9.35
CA PHE A 89 -0.13 0.39 8.87
C PHE A 89 -0.77 -0.98 8.62
N LYS A 90 -2.11 -0.97 8.52
CA LYS A 90 -2.91 -2.15 8.21
C LYS A 90 -3.80 -1.81 7.01
N LEU A 91 -3.91 -2.76 6.10
CA LEU A 91 -4.84 -2.71 4.98
C LEU A 91 -5.81 -3.88 5.12
N LYS A 92 -7.09 -3.62 4.86
CA LYS A 92 -8.09 -4.67 4.71
C LYS A 92 -8.86 -4.42 3.42
N GLU A 93 -8.91 -5.43 2.56
CA GLU A 93 -9.71 -5.44 1.36
C GLU A 93 -10.90 -6.38 1.56
N TYR A 94 -12.09 -5.90 1.21
CA TYR A 94 -13.33 -6.67 1.29
C TYR A 94 -13.66 -7.30 -0.07
N CYS A 95 -14.14 -8.53 -0.06
CA CYS A 95 -14.68 -9.26 -1.20
C CYS A 95 -13.78 -9.20 -2.46
N PRO A 96 -12.48 -9.51 -2.36
CA PRO A 96 -11.49 -9.23 -3.42
C PRO A 96 -11.86 -9.85 -4.78
N LEU A 97 -12.34 -11.10 -4.79
CA LEU A 97 -12.78 -11.77 -6.02
C LEU A 97 -14.07 -11.16 -6.60
N VAL A 98 -14.99 -10.71 -5.75
CA VAL A 98 -16.22 -10.06 -6.18
C VAL A 98 -15.89 -8.72 -6.86
N PHE A 99 -15.06 -7.88 -6.23
CA PHE A 99 -14.66 -6.62 -6.84
C PHE A 99 -13.78 -6.79 -8.08
N ARG A 100 -12.99 -7.87 -8.16
CA ARG A 100 -12.30 -8.23 -9.41
C ARG A 100 -13.31 -8.55 -10.53
N ARG A 101 -14.35 -9.34 -10.25
CA ARG A 101 -15.40 -9.66 -11.23
C ARG A 101 -16.19 -8.43 -11.67
N LEU A 102 -16.51 -7.54 -10.72
CA LEU A 102 -17.17 -6.27 -11.04
C LEU A 102 -16.32 -5.41 -11.98
N ARG A 103 -15.00 -5.31 -11.73
CA ARG A 103 -14.08 -4.60 -12.64
C ARG A 103 -14.11 -5.19 -14.05
N GLU A 104 -14.06 -6.52 -14.17
CA GLU A 104 -14.18 -7.20 -15.48
C GLU A 104 -15.53 -6.92 -16.17
N ARG A 105 -16.65 -6.98 -15.45
CA ARG A 105 -18.00 -6.69 -15.98
C ARG A 105 -18.15 -5.26 -16.48
N PHE A 106 -17.48 -4.30 -15.84
CA PHE A 106 -17.45 -2.89 -16.26
C PHE A 106 -16.37 -2.58 -17.31
N GLY A 107 -15.65 -3.59 -17.82
CA GLY A 107 -14.59 -3.38 -18.81
C GLY A 107 -13.36 -2.65 -18.25
N ILE A 108 -13.12 -2.73 -16.94
CA ILE A 108 -12.01 -2.10 -16.26
C ILE A 108 -10.85 -3.08 -16.16
N ALA A 109 -9.81 -2.88 -16.98
CA ALA A 109 -8.59 -3.68 -16.90
C ALA A 109 -7.77 -3.35 -15.64
N ASP A 110 -7.23 -4.37 -14.97
CA ASP A 110 -6.39 -4.24 -13.77
C ASP A 110 -5.23 -3.26 -13.95
N LYS A 111 -4.57 -3.31 -15.10
CA LYS A 111 -3.45 -2.42 -15.44
C LYS A 111 -3.89 -0.95 -15.47
N ASP A 112 -5.04 -0.66 -16.07
CA ASP A 112 -5.57 0.69 -16.21
C ASP A 112 -6.08 1.20 -14.85
N TYR A 113 -6.74 0.34 -14.08
CA TYR A 113 -7.17 0.63 -12.72
C TYR A 113 -5.98 1.04 -11.82
N VAL A 114 -4.90 0.25 -11.83
CA VAL A 114 -3.66 0.60 -11.10
C VAL A 114 -3.02 1.86 -11.67
N SER A 115 -3.04 2.05 -12.99
CA SER A 115 -2.48 3.25 -13.61
C SER A 115 -3.18 4.50 -13.08
N SER A 116 -4.51 4.55 -13.17
CA SER A 116 -5.33 5.69 -12.74
C SER A 116 -5.24 5.97 -11.24
N LEU A 117 -5.17 4.94 -10.39
CA LEU A 117 -5.20 5.12 -8.93
C LEU A 117 -3.83 5.22 -8.26
N CYS A 118 -2.76 4.73 -8.89
CA CYS A 118 -1.47 4.55 -8.22
C CYS A 118 -0.29 5.23 -8.90
N VAL A 119 -0.40 5.72 -10.15
CA VAL A 119 0.71 6.42 -10.82
C VAL A 119 0.86 7.84 -10.27
N ASN A 120 -0.25 8.56 -10.15
CA ASN A 120 -0.32 9.89 -9.53
C ASN A 120 -1.25 9.83 -8.32
N GLN A 121 -0.99 10.66 -7.32
CA GLN A 121 -1.86 10.72 -6.14
C GLN A 121 -3.28 11.19 -6.53
N PRO A 122 -4.33 10.55 -6.01
CA PRO A 122 -5.66 11.13 -6.02
C PRO A 122 -5.68 12.49 -5.33
N PHE A 123 -6.50 13.41 -5.83
CA PHE A 123 -6.64 14.75 -5.28
C PHE A 123 -8.02 14.95 -4.66
N ARG A 124 -8.09 15.78 -3.62
CA ARG A 124 -9.34 16.06 -2.90
C ARG A 124 -10.28 16.88 -3.77
N VAL A 125 -11.56 16.54 -3.72
CA VAL A 125 -12.63 17.35 -4.31
C VAL A 125 -13.42 17.97 -3.16
N ASP A 126 -13.63 19.29 -3.23
CA ASP A 126 -14.42 20.04 -2.26
C ASP A 126 -15.92 19.81 -2.50
N ASP A 127 -16.35 18.57 -2.35
CA ASP A 127 -17.75 18.23 -2.27
C ASP A 127 -18.23 18.48 -0.84
N LYS A 128 -18.91 19.62 -0.64
CA LYS A 128 -19.67 19.94 0.58
C LYS A 128 -20.94 19.05 0.67
N GLY A 129 -20.75 17.73 0.63
CA GLY A 129 -21.84 16.77 0.80
C GLY A 129 -22.37 16.76 2.23
N ARG A 130 -23.68 16.48 2.41
CA ARG A 130 -24.38 16.48 3.72
C ARG A 130 -23.81 15.50 4.76
N SER A 131 -23.04 14.49 4.34
CA SER A 131 -22.61 13.35 5.17
C SER A 131 -21.21 13.49 5.80
N GLY A 132 -20.46 14.56 5.53
CA GLY A 132 -19.10 14.74 6.07
C GLY A 132 -18.05 13.75 5.53
N SER A 133 -18.41 12.90 4.56
CA SER A 133 -17.49 11.97 3.89
C SER A 133 -16.50 12.73 3.00
N ARG A 134 -15.23 12.34 3.04
CA ARG A 134 -14.19 12.85 2.15
C ARG A 134 -14.29 12.19 0.77
N PHE A 135 -14.15 13.01 -0.27
CA PHE A 135 -14.07 12.58 -1.67
C PHE A 135 -12.69 12.92 -2.26
N LEU A 136 -12.12 11.95 -2.99
CA LEU A 136 -10.93 12.13 -3.81
C LEU A 136 -11.24 11.67 -5.23
N HIS A 137 -10.65 12.30 -6.24
CA HIS A 137 -10.71 11.85 -7.62
C HIS A 137 -9.34 11.32 -8.06
N SER A 138 -9.33 10.27 -8.90
CA SER A 138 -8.12 9.88 -9.61
C SER A 138 -7.63 11.03 -10.50
N PHE A 139 -6.32 11.06 -10.79
CA PHE A 139 -5.73 12.16 -11.57
C PHE A 139 -6.32 12.30 -12.98
N ASP A 140 -6.86 11.22 -13.52
CA ASP A 140 -7.49 11.14 -14.84
C ASP A 140 -9.02 11.24 -14.78
N HIS A 141 -9.58 11.56 -13.61
CA HIS A 141 -11.02 11.73 -13.37
C HIS A 141 -11.90 10.50 -13.65
N LYS A 142 -11.30 9.32 -13.84
CA LYS A 142 -12.05 8.07 -14.09
C LYS A 142 -12.68 7.46 -12.85
N TYR A 143 -12.09 7.71 -11.67
CA TYR A 143 -12.52 7.08 -10.42
C TYR A 143 -12.75 8.11 -9.32
N VAL A 144 -13.80 7.88 -8.55
CA VAL A 144 -14.09 8.58 -7.29
C VAL A 144 -13.76 7.65 -6.13
N ILE A 145 -13.00 8.16 -5.18
CA ILE A 145 -12.68 7.48 -3.92
C ILE A 145 -13.42 8.22 -2.80
N LYS A 146 -14.38 7.54 -2.20
CA LYS A 146 -15.19 8.05 -1.09
C LYS A 146 -14.81 7.35 0.21
N THR A 147 -14.66 8.12 1.29
CA THR A 147 -14.57 7.52 2.64
C THR A 147 -15.94 7.07 3.11
N LEU A 148 -16.04 5.82 3.54
CA LEU A 148 -17.24 5.22 4.08
C LEU A 148 -17.10 5.02 5.60
N ASN A 149 -18.20 5.17 6.33
CA ASN A 149 -18.25 4.80 7.74
C ASN A 149 -18.56 3.28 7.89
N GLY A 150 -18.70 2.80 9.13
CA GLY A 150 -18.99 1.39 9.38
C GLY A 150 -20.37 0.93 8.90
N GLU A 151 -21.37 1.80 8.95
CA GLU A 151 -22.74 1.51 8.51
C GLU A 151 -22.82 1.41 6.99
N ASP A 152 -22.19 2.35 6.28
CA ASP A 152 -22.04 2.34 4.82
C ASP A 152 -21.40 1.03 4.33
N ILE A 153 -20.38 0.54 5.04
CA ILE A 153 -19.71 -0.73 4.72
C ILE A 153 -20.66 -1.92 4.95
N ALA A 154 -21.41 -1.92 6.06
CA ALA A 154 -22.39 -2.98 6.35
C ALA A 154 -23.51 -3.02 5.30
N GLU A 155 -24.02 -1.85 4.91
CA GLU A 155 -25.03 -1.72 3.85
C GLU A 155 -24.48 -2.22 2.50
N MET A 156 -23.25 -1.80 2.15
CA MET A 156 -22.57 -2.28 0.94
C MET A 156 -22.46 -3.80 0.91
N HIS A 157 -22.10 -4.45 2.02
CA HIS A 157 -22.09 -5.92 2.11
C HIS A 157 -23.48 -6.54 1.94
N GLY A 158 -24.54 -5.90 2.42
CA GLY A 158 -25.93 -6.36 2.25
C GLY A 158 -26.42 -6.25 0.81
N LEU A 159 -25.97 -5.23 0.07
CA LEU A 159 -26.36 -4.98 -1.33
C LEU A 159 -25.52 -5.76 -2.34
N LEU A 160 -24.26 -6.05 -2.01
CA LEU A 160 -23.26 -6.59 -2.94
C LEU A 160 -23.70 -7.88 -3.69
N PRO A 161 -24.35 -8.88 -3.04
CA PRO A 161 -24.83 -10.07 -3.76
C PRO A 161 -25.86 -9.76 -4.84
N LYS A 162 -26.81 -8.86 -4.54
CA LYS A 162 -27.85 -8.44 -5.49
C LYS A 162 -27.28 -7.54 -6.59
N TYR A 163 -26.32 -6.69 -6.25
CA TYR A 163 -25.65 -5.82 -7.21
C TYR A 163 -24.80 -6.61 -8.23
N HIS A 164 -24.19 -7.71 -7.79
CA HIS A 164 -23.38 -8.56 -8.66
C HIS A 164 -24.21 -9.42 -9.62
N GLN A 165 -25.42 -9.84 -9.23
CA GLN A 165 -26.33 -10.63 -10.09
C GLN A 165 -26.62 -9.92 -11.42
#